data_AF-A0A952XAT2-F1
#
_entry.id   AF-A0A952XAT2-F1
#
_cell.length_a   1.000
_cell.length_b   1.000
_cell.length_c   1.000
_cell.angle_alpha   90.00
_cell.angle_beta   90.00
_cell.angle_gamma   90.00
#
_symmetry.space_group_name_H-M   'P 1'
#
loop_
_entity.id
_entity.type
_entity.pdbx_description
1 polymer ?
#
loop_
_entity_poly.entity_id
_entity_poly.type
_entity_poly.pdbx_seq_one_letter_code
_entity_poly.pdbx_strand_id
1 'polypeptide(L)'
;MKTRSEIIRSLIRALDASQHRGDFTKEIHDALYDIYDRAGHFEPDDLVLIIASATKAGELLPLAKPMFGAIAATAQDELMTRYRKLLRLSYKQNPDRAALVAKLGDERLADAIIREVENETDN
;
A
#
# COMPACT_ATOMS: atom_id res chain seq x y z
N MET A 1 -12.43 -0.09 -3.41
CA MET A 1 -12.16 1.14 -4.19
C MET A 1 -12.09 2.44 -3.35
N LYS A 2 -12.18 2.41 -2.01
CA LYS A 2 -12.01 3.63 -1.18
C LYS A 2 -10.54 4.08 -1.07
N THR A 3 -9.62 3.12 -1.00
CA THR A 3 -8.17 3.28 -0.80
C THR A 3 -7.47 4.12 -1.88
N ARG A 4 -7.71 3.83 -3.17
CA ARG A 4 -7.15 4.59 -4.30
C ARG A 4 -7.57 6.06 -4.26
N SER A 5 -8.86 6.31 -4.05
CA SER A 5 -9.42 7.66 -3.98
C SER A 5 -8.98 8.42 -2.73
N GLU A 6 -8.60 7.72 -1.65
CA GLU A 6 -8.01 8.33 -0.45
C GLU A 6 -6.57 8.77 -0.71
N ILE A 7 -5.76 7.94 -1.37
CA ILE A 7 -4.40 8.31 -1.79
C ILE A 7 -4.43 9.53 -2.73
N ILE A 8 -5.27 9.51 -3.77
CA ILE A 8 -5.38 10.64 -4.70
C ILE A 8 -5.85 11.91 -3.99
N ARG A 9 -6.83 11.84 -3.09
CA ARG A 9 -7.31 13.02 -2.34
C ARG A 9 -6.26 13.56 -1.37
N SER A 10 -5.49 12.69 -0.72
CA SER A 10 -4.39 13.10 0.16
C SER A 10 -3.24 13.73 -0.64
N LEU A 11 -2.97 13.22 -1.84
CA LEU A 11 -1.96 13.78 -2.74
C LEU A 11 -2.36 15.16 -3.27
N ILE A 12 -3.62 15.36 -3.67
CA ILE A 12 -4.12 16.68 -4.10
C ILE A 12 -3.98 17.70 -2.97
N ARG A 13 -4.30 17.32 -1.73
CA ARG A 13 -4.09 18.19 -0.56
C ARG A 13 -2.62 18.50 -0.31
N ALA A 14 -1.73 17.54 -0.60
CA ALA A 14 -0.29 17.74 -0.50
C ALA A 14 0.23 18.76 -1.51
N LEU A 15 -0.21 18.62 -2.76
CA LEU A 15 0.11 19.52 -3.86
C LEU A 15 -0.38 20.94 -3.56
N ASP A 16 -1.64 21.08 -3.15
CA ASP A 16 -2.23 22.39 -2.84
C ASP A 16 -1.48 23.08 -1.70
N ALA A 17 -1.21 22.35 -0.61
CA ALA A 17 -0.51 22.89 0.55
C ALA A 17 0.97 23.23 0.30
N SER A 18 1.59 22.71 -0.75
CA SER A 18 3.00 22.96 -1.09
C SER A 18 3.15 24.05 -2.15
N GLN A 19 2.22 24.16 -3.11
CA GLN A 19 2.16 25.28 -4.06
C GLN A 19 1.99 26.62 -3.35
N HIS A 20 1.18 26.67 -2.29
CA HIS A 20 0.96 27.89 -1.50
C HIS A 20 2.18 28.35 -0.68
N ARG A 21 3.20 27.51 -0.51
CA ARG A 21 4.37 27.78 0.36
C ARG A 21 5.65 28.17 -0.39
N GLY A 22 5.69 28.04 -1.72
CA GLY A 22 6.86 28.43 -2.52
C GLY A 22 8.07 27.47 -2.42
N ASP A 23 7.97 26.39 -1.66
CA ASP A 23 9.05 25.40 -1.43
C ASP A 23 9.11 24.30 -2.52
N PHE A 24 8.56 24.55 -3.70
CA PHE A 24 8.33 23.52 -4.71
C PHE A 24 9.58 23.28 -5.58
N THR A 25 10.46 22.38 -5.13
CA THR A 25 11.61 21.93 -5.94
C THR A 25 11.17 20.92 -7.00
N LYS A 26 11.99 20.75 -8.04
CA LYS A 26 11.77 19.72 -9.07
C LYS A 26 11.65 18.31 -8.46
N GLU A 27 12.47 18.01 -7.45
CA GLU A 27 12.47 16.70 -6.79
C GLU A 27 11.15 16.39 -6.06
N ILE A 28 10.53 17.42 -5.48
CA ILE A 28 9.21 17.33 -4.86
C ILE A 28 8.12 17.12 -5.92
N HIS A 29 8.19 17.86 -7.02
CA HIS A 29 7.28 17.68 -8.16
C HIS A 29 7.34 16.25 -8.68
N ASP A 30 8.54 15.73 -8.94
CA ASP A 30 8.76 14.41 -9.51
C ASP A 30 8.25 13.32 -8.56
N ALA A 31 8.52 13.42 -7.25
CA ALA A 31 8.01 12.47 -6.27
C ALA A 31 6.46 12.50 -6.14
N LEU A 32 5.86 13.69 -6.25
CA LEU A 32 4.39 13.84 -6.23
C LEU A 32 3.74 13.30 -7.50
N TYR A 33 4.35 13.56 -8.65
CA TYR A 33 3.89 13.04 -9.93
C TYR A 33 3.99 11.51 -9.98
N ASP A 34 5.08 10.93 -9.49
CA ASP A 34 5.26 9.48 -9.39
C ASP A 34 4.14 8.84 -8.54
N ILE A 35 3.79 9.42 -7.40
CA ILE A 35 2.67 8.91 -6.58
C ILE A 35 1.35 8.98 -7.35
N TYR A 36 1.11 10.08 -8.07
CA TYR A 36 -0.13 10.28 -8.85
C TYR A 36 -0.26 9.28 -9.99
N ASP A 37 0.78 9.14 -10.81
CA ASP A 37 0.82 8.26 -11.97
C ASP A 37 0.61 6.79 -11.56
N ARG A 38 1.33 6.36 -10.52
CA ARG A 38 1.23 5.00 -9.96
C ARG A 38 -0.14 4.74 -9.34
N ALA A 39 -0.76 5.75 -8.72
CA ALA A 39 -2.12 5.63 -8.21
C ALA A 39 -3.17 5.46 -9.34
N GLY A 40 -2.84 5.81 -10.59
CA GLY A 40 -3.66 5.57 -11.77
C GLY A 40 -3.76 4.08 -12.14
N HIS A 41 -2.68 3.33 -11.96
CA HIS A 41 -2.60 1.88 -12.21
C HIS A 41 -3.03 1.06 -10.99
N PHE A 42 -2.43 1.35 -9.84
CA PHE A 42 -2.79 0.77 -8.54
C PHE A 42 -2.66 -0.76 -8.48
N GLU A 43 -1.65 -1.33 -9.14
CA GLU A 43 -1.25 -2.74 -9.05
C GLU A 43 -0.26 -2.99 -7.88
N PRO A 44 0.01 -4.25 -7.46
CA PRO A 44 0.91 -4.53 -6.34
C PRO A 44 2.28 -3.87 -6.44
N ASP A 45 2.91 -3.90 -7.62
CA ASP A 45 4.21 -3.26 -7.84
C ASP A 45 4.11 -1.73 -7.74
N ASP A 46 3.00 -1.14 -8.21
CA ASP A 46 2.75 0.28 -8.07
C ASP A 46 2.53 0.68 -6.60
N LEU A 47 1.89 -0.16 -5.79
CA LEU A 47 1.73 0.09 -4.35
C LEU A 47 3.08 0.17 -3.64
N VAL A 48 4.02 -0.72 -3.99
CA VAL A 48 5.40 -0.66 -3.45
C VAL A 48 6.08 0.65 -3.85
N LEU A 49 5.95 1.06 -5.12
CA LEU A 49 6.52 2.31 -5.61
C LEU A 49 5.86 3.55 -4.98
N ILE A 50 4.56 3.52 -4.72
CA ILE A 50 3.84 4.57 -3.99
C ILE A 50 4.39 4.72 -2.57
N ILE A 51 4.62 3.61 -1.86
CA ILE A 51 5.19 3.62 -0.50
C ILE A 51 6.58 4.27 -0.49
N ALA A 52 7.44 3.86 -1.42
CA ALA A 52 8.80 4.41 -1.54
C ALA A 52 8.77 5.92 -1.88
N SER A 53 7.96 6.30 -2.86
CA SER A 53 7.84 7.70 -3.32
C SER A 53 7.24 8.60 -2.25
N ALA A 54 6.22 8.13 -1.52
CA ALA A 54 5.63 8.86 -0.40
C ALA A 54 6.64 9.03 0.75
N THR A 55 7.41 7.99 1.08
CA THR A 55 8.48 8.09 2.09
C THR A 55 9.50 9.17 1.70
N LYS A 56 10.00 9.12 0.47
CA LYS A 56 10.94 10.11 -0.07
C LYS A 56 10.36 11.53 -0.07
N ALA A 57 9.11 11.70 -0.51
CA ALA A 57 8.45 13.01 -0.49
C ALA A 57 8.29 13.56 0.93
N GLY A 58 8.04 12.70 1.93
CA GLY A 58 7.99 13.08 3.34
C GLY A 58 9.35 13.49 3.92
N GLU A 59 10.46 12.99 3.37
CA GLU A 59 11.81 13.43 3.72
C GLU A 59 12.14 14.79 3.09
N LEU A 60 11.75 15.00 1.83
CA LEU A 60 11.94 16.26 1.10
C LEU A 60 11.04 17.39 1.63
N LEU A 61 9.87 17.05 2.18
CA LEU A 61 8.92 17.99 2.77
C LEU A 61 8.58 17.61 4.23
N PRO A 62 9.46 17.91 5.20
CA PRO A 62 9.28 17.48 6.59
C PRO A 62 7.96 17.95 7.23
N LEU A 63 7.46 19.14 6.86
CA LEU A 63 6.18 19.66 7.35
C LEU A 63 4.97 18.88 6.80
N ALA A 64 5.11 18.24 5.64
CA ALA A 64 4.10 17.39 5.01
C ALA A 64 4.30 15.91 5.32
N LYS A 65 5.37 15.54 6.06
CA LYS A 65 5.70 14.16 6.42
C LYS A 65 4.52 13.35 7.00
N PRO A 66 3.66 13.89 7.89
CA PRO A 66 2.51 13.13 8.39
C PRO A 66 1.54 12.70 7.29
N MET A 67 1.30 13.57 6.31
CA MET A 67 0.38 13.32 5.20
C MET A 67 0.96 12.30 4.23
N PHE A 68 2.25 12.37 3.90
CA PHE A 68 2.91 11.34 3.10
C PHE A 68 3.02 10.00 3.82
N GLY A 69 3.23 10.01 5.14
CA GLY A 69 3.13 8.82 5.98
C GLY A 69 1.76 8.16 5.89
N ALA A 70 0.68 8.94 5.86
CA ALA A 70 -0.68 8.42 5.68
C ALA A 70 -0.87 7.79 4.28
N ILE A 71 -0.31 8.37 3.23
CA ILE A 71 -0.33 7.79 1.86
C ILE A 71 0.41 6.44 1.86
N ALA A 72 1.62 6.39 2.41
CA ALA A 72 2.40 5.16 2.49
C ALA A 72 1.68 4.07 3.28
N ALA A 73 1.12 4.40 4.45
CA ALA A 73 0.35 3.45 5.25
C ALA A 73 -0.87 2.91 4.50
N THR A 74 -1.61 3.78 3.82
CA THR A 74 -2.79 3.39 3.02
C THR A 74 -2.41 2.44 1.88
N ALA A 75 -1.29 2.68 1.21
CA ALA A 75 -0.79 1.81 0.15
C ALA A 75 -0.29 0.46 0.71
N GLN A 76 0.39 0.47 1.86
CA GLN A 76 0.84 -0.73 2.55
C GLN A 76 -0.34 -1.63 2.96
N ASP A 77 -1.40 -1.04 3.53
CA ASP A 77 -2.59 -1.78 3.95
C ASP A 77 -3.30 -2.45 2.76
N GLU A 78 -3.41 -1.74 1.63
CA GLU A 78 -3.95 -2.30 0.39
C GLU A 78 -3.08 -3.45 -0.14
N LEU A 79 -1.75 -3.27 -0.16
CA LEU A 79 -0.82 -4.29 -0.62
C LEU A 79 -0.94 -5.57 0.23
N MET A 80 -0.96 -5.42 1.55
CA MET A 80 -1.13 -6.53 2.48
C MET A 80 -2.50 -7.20 2.31
N THR A 81 -3.56 -6.43 2.09
CA THR A 81 -4.91 -6.97 1.83
C THR A 81 -4.93 -7.84 0.58
N ARG A 82 -4.31 -7.37 -0.52
CA ARG A 82 -4.21 -8.15 -1.77
C ARG A 82 -3.35 -9.38 -1.61
N TYR A 83 -2.20 -9.26 -0.96
CA TYR A 83 -1.31 -10.38 -0.68
C TYR A 83 -2.01 -11.46 0.15
N ARG A 84 -2.73 -11.05 1.21
CA ARG A 84 -3.57 -11.94 2.02
C ARG A 84 -4.59 -12.67 1.17
N LYS A 85 -5.30 -11.98 0.28
CA LYS A 85 -6.26 -12.60 -0.64
C LYS A 85 -5.60 -13.63 -1.56
N LEU A 86 -4.43 -13.33 -2.12
CA LEU A 86 -3.69 -14.26 -2.97
C LEU A 86 -3.24 -15.52 -2.22
N LEU A 87 -2.75 -15.37 -1.00
CA LEU A 87 -2.37 -16.51 -0.16
C LEU A 87 -3.57 -17.40 0.16
N ARG A 88 -4.72 -16.81 0.48
CA ARG A 88 -5.97 -17.55 0.71
C ARG A 88 -6.39 -18.34 -0.53
N LEU A 89 -6.37 -17.71 -1.70
CA LEU A 89 -6.69 -18.38 -2.97
C LEU A 89 -5.70 -19.51 -3.28
N SER A 90 -4.40 -19.25 -3.12
CA SER A 90 -3.35 -20.26 -3.31
C SER A 90 -3.54 -21.45 -2.39
N TYR A 91 -3.87 -21.22 -1.11
CA TYR A 91 -4.12 -22.28 -0.14
C TYR A 91 -5.39 -23.08 -0.47
N LYS A 92 -6.48 -22.41 -0.88
CA LYS A 92 -7.71 -23.11 -1.33
C LYS A 92 -7.45 -24.07 -2.51
N GLN A 93 -6.58 -23.68 -3.44
CA GLN A 93 -6.25 -24.48 -4.62
C GLN A 93 -5.33 -25.66 -4.29
N ASN A 94 -4.41 -25.48 -3.34
CA ASN A 94 -3.49 -26.52 -2.89
C ASN A 94 -3.28 -26.40 -1.37
N PRO A 95 -4.11 -27.07 -0.55
CA PRO A 95 -4.05 -26.99 0.90
C PRO A 95 -2.76 -27.62 1.47
N ASP A 96 -1.70 -26.81 1.55
CA ASP A 96 -0.42 -27.20 2.13
C ASP A 96 0.00 -26.16 3.18
N ARG A 97 -0.18 -26.52 4.46
CA ARG A 97 0.22 -25.67 5.59
C ARG A 97 1.72 -25.43 5.60
N ALA A 98 2.55 -26.44 5.33
CA ALA A 98 4.00 -26.30 5.41
C ALA A 98 4.52 -25.33 4.34
N ALA A 99 3.99 -25.41 3.10
CA ALA A 99 4.31 -24.45 2.05
C ALA A 99 3.84 -23.02 2.38
N LEU A 100 2.69 -22.87 3.04
CA LEU A 100 2.19 -21.57 3.47
C LEU A 100 3.06 -20.96 4.59
N VAL A 101 3.47 -21.76 5.57
CA VAL A 101 4.45 -21.35 6.61
C VAL A 101 5.77 -20.94 5.97
N ALA A 102 6.28 -21.71 5.02
CA ALA A 102 7.52 -21.39 4.32
C ALA A 102 7.45 -20.05 3.55
N LYS A 103 6.30 -19.74 2.93
CA LYS A 103 6.08 -18.46 2.25
C LYS A 103 5.96 -17.26 3.21
N LEU A 104 5.36 -17.47 4.37
CA LEU A 104 5.08 -16.40 5.34
C LEU A 104 6.21 -16.20 6.35
N GLY A 105 7.03 -17.22 6.60
CA GLY A 105 8.05 -17.22 7.64
C GLY A 105 7.51 -17.28 9.07
N ASP A 106 6.18 -17.41 9.24
CA ASP A 106 5.51 -17.40 10.55
C ASP A 106 4.30 -18.35 10.54
N GLU A 107 4.30 -19.30 11.48
CA GLU A 107 3.21 -20.26 11.69
C GLU A 107 1.89 -19.60 12.08
N ARG A 108 1.94 -18.53 12.90
CA ARG A 108 0.72 -17.84 13.36
C ARG A 108 0.01 -17.13 12.22
N LEU A 109 0.79 -16.57 11.28
CA LEU A 109 0.24 -15.95 10.08
C LEU A 109 -0.37 -17.02 9.16
N ALA A 110 0.29 -18.17 9.00
CA ALA A 110 -0.26 -19.29 8.22
C ALA A 110 -1.58 -19.79 8.82
N ASP A 111 -1.62 -20.01 10.14
CA ASP A 111 -2.84 -20.45 10.84
C ASP A 111 -3.98 -19.43 10.72
N ALA A 112 -3.68 -18.13 10.72
CA ALA A 112 -4.69 -17.10 10.50
C ALA A 112 -5.32 -17.18 9.09
N ILE A 113 -4.50 -17.38 8.06
CA ILE A 113 -4.98 -17.56 6.67
C ILE A 113 -5.84 -18.82 6.55
N ILE A 114 -5.41 -19.93 7.16
CA ILE A 114 -6.14 -21.20 7.14
C ILE A 114 -7.51 -21.04 7.78
N ARG A 115 -7.59 -20.47 9.00
CA ARG A 115 -8.86 -20.20 9.68
C ARG A 115 -9.79 -19.31 8.87
N GLU A 116 -9.25 -18.29 8.20
CA GLU A 116 -10.06 -17.45 7.32
C GLU A 116 -10.60 -18.19 6.10
N VAL A 117 -9.86 -19.16 5.57
CA VAL A 117 -10.32 -19.99 4.47
C VAL A 117 -11.42 -20.94 4.94
N GLU A 118 -11.23 -21.59 6.09
CA GLU A 118 -12.19 -22.51 6.71
C GLU A 118 -13.52 -21.79 7.05
N ASN A 119 -13.45 -20.60 7.64
CA ASN A 119 -14.62 -19.79 7.98
C ASN A 119 -15.39 -19.26 6.75
N GLU A 120 -14.79 -19.26 5.55
CA GLU A 120 -15.48 -18.90 4.30
C GLU A 120 -16.25 -20.07 3.68
N THR A 121 -15.92 -21.32 4.03
CA THR A 121 -16.60 -22.53 3.54
C THR A 121 -17.81 -22.94 4.39
N ASP A 122 -17.91 -22.42 5.62
CA ASP A 122 -19.01 -22.69 6.56
C ASP A 122 -20.20 -21.71 6.44
N ASN A 123 -20.16 -20.78 5.49
CA ASN A 123 -21.24 -19.85 5.13
C ASN A 123 -21.72 -20.05 3.69
#